data_AF-M0MC11-F1
#
_entry.id   AF-M0MC11-F1
#
_cell.length_a   1.000
_cell.length_b   1.000
_cell.length_c   1.000
_cell.angle_alpha   90.00
_cell.angle_beta   90.00
_cell.angle_gamma   90.00
#
_symmetry.space_group_name_H-M   'P 1'
#
loop_
_entity.id
_entity.type
_entity.pdbx_description
1 polymer ?
#
loop_
_entity_poly.entity_id
_entity_poly.type
_entity_poly.pdbx_seq_one_letter_code
_entity_poly.pdbx_strand_id
1 'polypeptide(L)'
;MKVKREFRDRDDTEVAVLDALVDRQDGMTVFELRSHVAVGIDDLEDALAALKADGLIEADDDGGERTLIKPDDRVVPEPGEEDVEESFFDHLRDRLGL
;
A
#
# COMPACT_ATOMS: atom_id res chain seq x y z
N MET A 1 6.27 -4.52 11.10
CA MET A 1 4.81 -4.33 11.18
C MET A 1 4.20 -5.12 10.04
N LYS A 2 2.92 -5.47 10.12
CA LYS A 2 2.24 -6.24 9.07
C LYS A 2 0.97 -5.52 8.69
N VAL A 3 0.60 -5.60 7.41
CA VAL A 3 -0.63 -5.06 6.87
C VAL A 3 -1.85 -5.60 7.64
N LYS A 4 -2.89 -4.77 7.80
CA LYS A 4 -4.16 -5.17 8.43
C LYS A 4 -4.72 -6.43 7.77
N ARG A 5 -5.40 -7.28 8.56
CA ARG A 5 -5.82 -8.62 8.12
C ARG A 5 -6.76 -8.59 6.92
N GLU A 6 -7.57 -7.55 6.81
CA GLU A 6 -8.51 -7.31 5.71
C GLU A 6 -7.83 -7.16 4.33
N PHE A 7 -6.55 -6.76 4.27
CA PHE A 7 -5.79 -6.68 3.01
C PHE A 7 -4.98 -7.93 2.69
N ARG A 8 -5.06 -8.96 3.54
CA ARG A 8 -4.31 -10.22 3.34
C ARG A 8 -5.03 -11.23 2.45
N ASP A 9 -6.27 -10.97 2.06
CA ASP A 9 -7.02 -11.76 1.07
C ASP A 9 -6.82 -11.15 -0.34
N ARG A 10 -5.55 -11.04 -0.75
CA ARG A 10 -5.09 -10.45 -2.01
C ARG A 10 -3.99 -11.32 -2.61
N ASP A 11 -3.55 -11.00 -3.83
CA ASP A 11 -2.40 -11.66 -4.43
C ASP A 11 -1.18 -11.57 -3.49
N ASP A 12 -0.40 -12.64 -3.40
CA ASP A 12 0.76 -12.72 -2.51
C ASP A 12 1.74 -11.56 -2.75
N THR A 13 1.86 -11.10 -3.99
CA THR A 13 2.71 -9.96 -4.38
C THR A 13 2.16 -8.64 -3.85
N GLU A 14 0.85 -8.43 -3.96
CA GLU A 14 0.18 -7.24 -3.42
C GLU A 14 0.35 -7.15 -1.90
N VAL A 15 0.11 -8.25 -1.20
CA VAL A 15 0.27 -8.32 0.26
C VAL A 15 1.71 -8.03 0.67
N ALA A 16 2.68 -8.61 -0.04
CA ALA A 16 4.10 -8.39 0.24
C ALA A 16 4.54 -6.94 0.00
N VAL A 17 3.99 -6.27 -1.03
CA VAL A 17 4.22 -4.83 -1.27
C VAL A 17 3.65 -4.00 -0.13
N LEU A 18 2.41 -4.27 0.31
CA LEU A 18 1.80 -3.53 1.42
C LEU A 18 2.56 -3.74 2.74
N ASP A 19 3.00 -4.96 3.04
CA ASP A 19 3.84 -5.25 4.22
C ASP A 19 5.14 -4.43 4.19
N ALA A 20 5.83 -4.38 3.05
CA ALA A 20 7.05 -3.59 2.90
C ALA A 20 6.80 -2.08 3.09
N LEU A 21 5.71 -1.55 2.55
CA LEU A 21 5.35 -0.14 2.68
C LEU A 21 4.91 0.24 4.10
N VAL A 22 4.17 -0.63 4.78
CA VAL A 22 3.80 -0.42 6.20
C VAL A 22 5.04 -0.44 7.09
N ASP A 23 6.05 -1.23 6.75
CA ASP A 23 7.35 -1.24 7.43
C ASP A 23 8.16 0.05 7.21
N ARG A 24 7.95 0.75 6.09
CA ARG A 24 8.61 2.04 5.79
C ARG A 24 7.60 3.03 5.21
N GLN A 25 6.87 3.68 6.11
CA GLN A 25 5.79 4.62 5.77
C GLN A 25 6.28 5.87 5.01
N ASP A 26 7.55 6.26 5.17
CA ASP A 26 8.17 7.35 4.39
C ASP A 26 8.19 7.04 2.87
N GLY A 27 7.95 5.78 2.50
CA GLY A 27 7.82 5.31 1.14
C GLY A 27 9.09 4.64 0.61
N MET A 28 8.90 3.96 -0.53
CA MET A 28 9.95 3.23 -1.25
C MET A 28 9.84 3.48 -2.75
N THR A 29 10.97 3.52 -3.42
CA THR A 29 11.01 3.46 -4.88
C THR A 29 10.61 2.06 -5.39
N VAL A 30 10.19 1.96 -6.65
CA VAL A 30 9.89 0.67 -7.31
C VAL A 30 11.07 -0.29 -7.25
N PHE A 31 12.31 0.21 -7.38
CA PHE A 31 13.53 -0.61 -7.30
C PHE A 31 13.78 -1.17 -5.90
N GLU A 32 13.47 -0.41 -4.86
CA GLU A 32 13.54 -0.88 -3.48
C GLU A 32 12.47 -1.96 -3.22
N LEU A 33 11.23 -1.72 -3.64
CA LEU A 33 10.14 -2.70 -3.53
C LEU A 33 10.48 -4.02 -4.21
N ARG A 34 11.04 -3.98 -5.43
CA ARG A 34 11.50 -5.18 -6.13
C ARG A 34 12.54 -5.95 -5.32
N SER A 35 13.46 -5.25 -4.66
CA SER A 35 14.52 -5.87 -3.86
C SER A 35 13.98 -6.54 -2.59
N HIS A 36 12.88 -6.02 -2.04
CA HIS A 36 12.21 -6.56 -0.86
C HIS A 36 11.30 -7.75 -1.17
N VAL A 37 10.51 -7.66 -2.25
CA VAL A 37 9.48 -8.66 -2.60
C VAL A 37 10.06 -9.79 -3.47
N ALA A 38 11.24 -9.58 -4.08
CA ALA A 38 11.96 -10.55 -4.89
C ALA A 38 11.16 -11.15 -6.07
N VAL A 39 10.27 -10.35 -6.66
CA VAL A 39 9.45 -10.69 -7.84
C VAL A 39 9.98 -10.06 -9.13
N GLY A 40 9.40 -10.45 -10.26
CA GLY A 40 9.62 -9.81 -11.55
C GLY A 40 9.19 -8.34 -11.57
N ILE A 41 9.68 -7.57 -12.54
CA ILE A 41 9.21 -6.19 -12.75
C ILE A 41 7.74 -6.20 -13.18
N ASP A 42 7.36 -7.08 -14.10
CA ASP A 42 5.99 -7.15 -14.63
C ASP A 42 4.98 -7.48 -13.52
N ASP A 43 5.26 -8.53 -12.73
CA ASP A 43 4.40 -8.91 -11.58
C ASP A 43 4.30 -7.80 -10.53
N LEU A 44 5.41 -7.09 -10.29
CA LEU A 44 5.42 -5.94 -9.38
C LEU A 44 4.59 -4.77 -9.93
N GLU A 45 4.71 -4.48 -11.23
CA GLU A 45 3.95 -3.40 -11.86
C GLU A 45 2.45 -3.69 -11.86
N ASP A 46 2.05 -4.94 -12.12
CA ASP A 46 0.65 -5.38 -12.05
C ASP A 46 0.10 -5.22 -10.62
N ALA A 47 0.86 -5.66 -9.61
CA ALA A 47 0.48 -5.46 -8.20
C ALA A 47 0.38 -3.97 -7.83
N LEU A 48 1.35 -3.14 -8.25
CA LEU A 48 1.30 -1.70 -7.99
C LEU A 48 0.13 -1.02 -8.69
N ALA A 49 -0.21 -1.44 -9.91
CA ALA A 49 -1.36 -0.94 -10.64
C ALA A 49 -2.67 -1.29 -9.94
N ALA A 50 -2.83 -2.55 -9.50
CA ALA A 50 -4.00 -3.01 -8.76
C ALA A 50 -4.17 -2.27 -7.43
N LEU A 51 -3.10 -2.20 -6.62
CA LEU A 51 -3.11 -1.48 -5.35
C LEU A 51 -3.43 0.00 -5.52
N LYS A 52 -2.90 0.66 -6.56
CA LYS A 52 -3.19 2.06 -6.85
C LYS A 52 -4.63 2.27 -7.34
N ALA A 53 -5.17 1.34 -8.14
CA ALA A 53 -6.56 1.39 -8.58
C ALA A 53 -7.55 1.27 -7.40
N ASP A 54 -7.20 0.46 -6.40
CA ASP A 54 -7.94 0.33 -5.14
C ASP A 54 -7.63 1.47 -4.15
N GLY A 55 -6.67 2.33 -4.50
CA GLY A 55 -6.20 3.49 -3.74
C GLY A 55 -5.42 3.11 -2.47
N LEU A 56 -4.92 1.89 -2.35
CA LEU A 56 -4.20 1.43 -1.16
C LEU A 56 -2.77 1.98 -1.07
N ILE A 57 -2.28 2.56 -2.16
CA ILE A 57 -0.98 3.22 -2.25
C ILE A 57 -1.11 4.53 -3.02
N GLU A 58 -0.18 5.44 -2.75
CA GLU A 58 0.02 6.65 -3.54
C GLU A 58 1.45 6.72 -4.08
N ALA A 59 1.62 7.40 -5.22
CA ALA A 59 2.92 7.71 -5.80
C ALA A 59 3.14 9.21 -5.66
N ASP A 60 4.19 9.58 -4.93
CA ASP A 60 4.56 10.95 -4.61
C ASP A 60 5.92 11.26 -5.22
N ASP A 61 6.04 12.40 -5.90
CA ASP A 61 7.30 12.86 -6.46
C ASP A 61 7.98 13.77 -5.43
N ASP A 62 8.98 13.22 -4.73
CA ASP A 62 9.73 13.91 -3.67
C ASP A 62 10.59 15.02 -4.28
N GLY A 63 9.98 16.19 -4.51
CA GLY A 63 10.64 17.35 -5.11
C GLY A 63 11.16 17.13 -6.54
N GLY A 64 10.75 16.05 -7.21
CA GLY A 64 11.22 15.67 -8.55
C GLY A 64 12.55 14.93 -8.59
N GLU A 65 13.15 14.59 -7.44
CA GLU A 65 14.40 13.82 -7.39
C GLU A 65 14.14 12.33 -7.61
N ARG A 66 13.06 11.79 -7.01
CA ARG A 66 12.62 10.39 -7.12
C ARG A 66 11.12 10.25 -6.87
N THR A 67 10.48 9.28 -7.52
CA THR A 67 9.10 8.86 -7.22
C THR A 67 9.12 7.83 -6.09
N LEU A 68 8.42 8.14 -5.01
CA LEU A 68 8.22 7.27 -3.85
C LEU A 68 6.80 6.72 -3.86
N ILE A 69 6.69 5.42 -3.62
CA ILE A 69 5.42 4.74 -3.37
C ILE A 69 5.20 4.73 -1.86
N LYS A 70 4.05 5.19 -1.40
CA LYS A 70 3.66 5.25 0.02
C LYS A 70 2.39 4.44 0.25
N PRO A 71 2.24 3.78 1.41
CA PRO A 71 0.97 3.18 1.77
C PRO A 71 -0.05 4.29 2.04
N ASP A 72 -1.32 4.04 1.74
CA ASP A 72 -2.41 4.87 2.23
C ASP A 72 -2.54 4.67 3.76
N ASP A 73 -2.88 5.74 4.48
CA ASP A 73 -3.06 5.76 5.93
C ASP A 73 -3.99 4.63 6.40
N ARG A 74 -4.98 4.26 5.59
CA ARG A 74 -5.94 3.19 5.91
C ARG A 74 -5.31 1.79 5.99
N VAL A 75 -4.19 1.58 5.29
CA VAL A 75 -3.44 0.33 5.26
C VAL A 75 -2.47 0.23 6.46
N VAL A 76 -2.07 1.38 7.00
CA VAL A 76 -1.20 1.48 8.18
C VAL A 76 -1.99 1.09 9.43
N PRO A 77 -1.49 0.15 10.26
CA PRO A 77 -2.12 -0.15 11.54
C PRO A 77 -1.90 1.01 12.53
N GLU A 78 -2.96 1.50 13.18
CA GLU A 78 -2.81 2.50 14.24
C GLU A 78 -2.17 1.86 15.49
N PRO A 79 -1.30 2.59 16.20
CA PRO A 79 -0.66 2.08 17.42
C PRO A 79 -1.69 1.93 18.54
N GLY A 80 -2.22 0.71 18.70
CA GLY A 80 -3.16 0.34 19.77
C GLY A 80 -4.53 -0.13 19.30
N GLU A 81 -4.82 -0.10 18.00
CA GLU A 81 -6.02 -0.73 17.43
C GLU A 81 -5.76 -2.22 17.18
N GLU A 82 -6.37 -3.09 17.99
CA GLU A 82 -6.54 -4.51 17.67
C GLU A 82 -7.68 -4.63 16.64
N ASP A 83 -7.33 -4.79 15.34
CA ASP A 83 -8.19 -5.25 14.23
C ASP A 83 -9.73 -5.04 14.43
N VAL A 84 -10.21 -3.80 14.44
CA VAL A 84 -11.66 -3.51 14.45
C VAL A 84 -12.11 -3.08 13.05
N GLU A 85 -13.02 -3.85 12.46
CA GLU A 85 -13.49 -3.82 11.05
C GLU A 85 -14.27 -2.55 10.62
N GLU A 86 -14.13 -1.40 11.28
CA GLU A 86 -15.12 -0.31 11.19
C GLU A 86 -14.75 0.92 10.33
N SER A 87 -13.50 1.08 9.86
CA SER A 87 -13.04 2.38 9.33
C SER A 87 -13.09 2.54 7.79
N PHE A 88 -13.33 1.48 7.02
CA PHE A 88 -13.07 1.49 5.56
C PHE A 88 -14.22 1.99 4.66
N PHE A 89 -15.48 1.77 5.05
CA PHE A 89 -16.64 2.12 4.23
C PHE A 89 -16.94 3.63 4.23
N ASP A 90 -16.54 4.34 5.29
CA ASP A 90 -16.92 5.74 5.47
C ASP A 90 -16.11 6.69 4.55
N HIS A 91 -14.84 6.36 4.26
CA HIS A 91 -13.95 7.26 3.52
C HIS A 91 -13.92 7.04 1.99
N LEU A 92 -14.25 5.82 1.51
CA LEU A 92 -14.42 5.57 0.07
C LEU A 92 -15.55 6.42 -0.55
N ARG A 93 -16.55 6.78 0.29
CA ARG A 93 -17.63 7.70 -0.08
C ARG A 93 -17.13 9.13 -0.33
N ASP A 94 -16.17 9.59 0.46
CA ASP A 94 -15.61 10.95 0.38
C ASP A 94 -14.83 11.18 -0.92
N ARG A 95 -14.08 10.17 -1.37
CA ARG A 95 -13.31 10.21 -2.63
C ARG A 95 -14.17 10.02 -3.88
N LEU A 96 -15.28 9.28 -3.79
CA LEU A 96 -16.22 9.04 -4.90
C LEU A 96 -17.33 10.09 -5.01
N GLY A 97 -17.44 11.02 -4.07
CA GLY A 97 -18.40 12.13 -4.12
C GLY A 97 -19.88 11.68 -4.13
N LEU A 98 -20.21 10.61 -3.39
CA LEU A 98 -21.59 10.10 -3.23
C LEU A 98 -22.26 10.56 -1.94
#